data_AF-A0A353D1T0-F1
#
_entry.id   AF-A0A353D1T0-F1
#
_cell.length_a   1.000
_cell.length_b   1.000
_cell.length_c   1.000
_cell.angle_alpha   90.00
_cell.angle_beta   90.00
_cell.angle_gamma   90.00
#
_symmetry.space_group_name_H-M   'P 1'
#
loop_
_entity.id
_entity.type
_entity.pdbx_description
1 polymer ?
#
loop_
_entity_poly.entity_id
_entity_poly.type
_entity_poly.pdbx_seq_one_letter_code
_entity_poly.pdbx_strand_id
1 'polypeptide(L)' 'LDESDQTIEIQYFDGSLEELDNEIWQEKQLTTAAPPEDWSGPFDDLEADDLADPDIPAHTTDVGEFIDELEY' A
#
# COMPACT_ATOMS: atom_id res chain seq x y z
N LEU A 1 -9.08 11.66 4.43
CA LEU A 1 -8.98 11.10 5.77
C LEU A 1 -8.01 11.98 6.53
N ASP A 2 -8.19 12.17 7.83
CA ASP A 2 -7.41 13.14 8.61
C ASP A 2 -6.05 12.51 8.93
N GLU A 3 -4.96 13.07 8.40
CA GLU A 3 -3.59 12.59 8.64
C GLU A 3 -3.19 12.67 10.13
N SER A 4 -3.92 13.44 10.93
CA SER A 4 -3.70 13.52 12.37
C SER A 4 -4.34 12.37 13.16
N ASP A 5 -5.31 11.67 12.59
CA ASP A 5 -5.90 10.47 13.16
C ASP A 5 -5.00 9.29 12.79
N GLN A 6 -4.22 8.79 13.77
CA GLN A 6 -3.28 7.67 13.60
C GLN A 6 -4.03 6.36 13.27
N THR A 7 -4.42 6.22 12.01
CA THR A 7 -5.25 5.13 11.49
C THR A 7 -4.48 4.34 10.44
N ILE A 8 -4.89 3.09 10.25
CA ILE A 8 -4.34 2.15 9.27
C ILE A 8 -5.45 1.87 8.25
N GLU A 9 -5.17 2.15 6.97
CA GLU A 9 -6.08 1.86 5.87
C GLU A 9 -5.72 0.52 5.20
N ILE A 10 -6.73 -0.31 4.94
CA ILE A 10 -6.58 -1.61 4.27
C ILE A 10 -7.50 -1.64 3.05
N GLN A 11 -6.92 -1.91 1.89
CA GLN A 11 -7.68 -2.24 0.69
C GLN A 11 -7.76 -3.75 0.51
N TYR A 12 -8.99 -4.26 0.36
CA TYR A 12 -9.27 -5.63 0.01
C TYR A 12 -9.29 -5.84 -1.50
N PHE A 13 -9.17 -7.10 -1.92
CA PHE A 13 -9.16 -7.49 -3.33
C PHE A 13 -10.40 -7.03 -4.12
N ASP A 14 -11.57 -6.95 -3.48
CA ASP A 14 -12.79 -6.47 -4.12
C ASP A 14 -12.87 -4.94 -4.25
N GLY A 15 -11.80 -4.24 -3.87
CA GLY A 15 -11.69 -2.80 -3.87
C GLY A 15 -12.31 -2.12 -2.65
N SER A 16 -12.89 -2.87 -1.71
CA SER A 16 -13.38 -2.30 -0.46
C SER A 16 -12.24 -1.78 0.42
N LEU A 17 -12.51 -0.67 1.11
CA LEU A 17 -11.59 -0.02 2.02
C LEU A 17 -12.07 -0.18 3.46
N GLU A 18 -11.15 -0.49 4.36
CA GLU A 18 -11.35 -0.50 5.80
C GLU A 18 -10.33 0.44 6.46
N GLU A 19 -10.79 1.18 7.47
CA GLU A 19 -9.96 2.05 8.30
C GLU A 19 -9.95 1.49 9.73
N LEU A 20 -8.77 1.42 10.33
CA LEU A 20 -8.55 0.84 11.64
C LEU A 20 -7.79 1.81 12.53
N ASP A 21 -8.23 1.95 13.78
CA ASP A 21 -7.44 2.61 14.80
C ASP A 21 -6.15 1.83 15.10
N ASN A 22 -5.09 2.55 15.44
CA ASN A 22 -3.79 1.96 15.78
C ASN A 22 -3.88 0.94 16.94
N GLU A 23 -4.70 1.23 17.95
CA GLU A 23 -4.92 0.33 19.10
C GLU A 23 -5.50 -1.01 18.66
N ILE A 24 -6.51 -0.98 17.78
CA ILE A 24 -7.14 -2.18 17.23
C ILE A 24 -6.15 -2.96 16.37
N TRP A 25 -5.36 -2.27 15.56
CA TRP A 25 -4.32 -2.89 14.73
C TRP A 25 -3.29 -3.66 15.58
N GLN A 26 -2.81 -3.06 16.68
CA GLN A 26 -1.84 -3.70 17.58
C GLN A 26 -2.38 -4.95 18.28
N GLU A 27 -3.67 -5.01 18.55
CA GLU A 27 -4.32 -6.17 19.18
C GLU A 27 -4.54 -7.35 18.21
N LYS A 28 -4.43 -7.14 16.89
CA LYS A 28 -4.64 -8.20 15.90
C LYS A 28 -3.53 -9.25 15.99
N GLN A 29 -3.97 -10.52 16.00
CA GLN A 29 -3.04 -11.65 15.96
C GLN A 29 -2.62 -11.96 14.54
N LEU A 30 -1.32 -11.95 14.29
CA LEU A 30 -0.74 -12.43 13.04
C LEU A 30 -0.92 -13.95 12.94
N THR A 31 -1.41 -14.40 11.80
CA THR A 31 -1.56 -15.82 11.49
C THR A 31 -0.91 -16.12 10.14
N THR A 32 -0.58 -17.38 9.90
CA THR A 32 -0.09 -17.80 8.60
C THR A 32 -1.22 -17.73 7.58
N ALA A 33 -1.07 -16.86 6.58
CA ALA A 33 -1.95 -16.83 5.42
C ALA A 33 -1.48 -17.83 4.35
N ALA A 34 -2.42 -18.32 3.55
CA ALA A 34 -2.08 -18.96 2.29
C ALA A 34 -1.45 -17.91 1.35
N PRO A 35 -0.62 -18.33 0.38
CA PRO A 35 -0.25 -17.42 -0.70
C PRO A 35 -1.51 -16.93 -1.42
N PRO A 36 -1.51 -15.68 -1.93
CA PRO A 36 -2.66 -15.15 -2.67
C PRO A 36 -2.91 -15.99 -3.92
N GLU A 37 -4.18 -16.11 -4.31
CA GLU A 37 -4.60 -16.77 -5.54
C GLU A 37 -4.04 -16.05 -6.77
N ASP A 38 -3.95 -14.73 -6.68
CA ASP A 38 -3.33 -13.87 -7.68
C ASP A 38 -2.67 -12.66 -6.99
N TRP A 39 -1.36 -12.52 -7.17
CA TRP A 39 -0.60 -11.38 -6.66
C TRP A 39 -0.47 -10.27 -7.71
N SER A 40 -0.73 -10.55 -8.99
CA SER A 40 -0.63 -9.56 -10.08
C SER A 40 -1.89 -8.75 -10.26
N GLY A 41 -3.04 -9.16 -9.71
CA GLY A 41 -4.31 -8.43 -9.82
C GLY A 41 -4.20 -6.91 -9.64
N PRO A 42 -3.51 -6.37 -8.60
CA PRO A 42 -3.30 -4.93 -8.45
C PRO A 42 -2.44 -4.26 -9.54
N PHE A 43 -1.70 -5.05 -10.30
CA PHE A 43 -0.76 -4.65 -11.36
C PHE A 43 -1.29 -4.99 -12.77
N ASP A 44 -2.46 -5.62 -12.90
CA ASP A 44 -2.98 -6.12 -14.20
C ASP A 44 -3.34 -4.97 -15.17
N ASP A 45 -3.64 -3.78 -14.65
CA ASP A 45 -3.92 -2.57 -15.44
C ASP A 45 -2.65 -1.75 -15.73
N LEU A 46 -1.46 -2.21 -15.33
CA LEU A 46 -0.20 -1.53 -15.64
C LEU A 46 0.28 -1.93 -17.04
N GLU A 47 0.36 -0.96 -17.93
CA GLU A 47 1.02 -1.13 -19.22
C GLU A 47 2.55 -1.07 -19.07
N ALA A 48 3.28 -1.54 -20.09
CA ALA A 48 4.75 -1.60 -20.03
C ALA A 48 5.41 -0.21 -19.92
N ASP A 49 4.69 0.83 -20.30
CA ASP A 49 5.06 2.24 -20.17
C ASP A 49 4.65 2.87 -18.82
N ASP A 50 3.79 2.22 -18.04
CA ASP A 50 3.52 2.58 -16.64
C ASP A 50 4.63 2.08 -15.69
N LEU A 51 5.39 1.07 -16.13
CA LEU A 51 6.52 0.56 -15.37
C LEU A 51 7.73 1.50 -15.53
N ALA A 52 8.35 1.88 -14.42
CA ALA A 52 9.58 2.65 -14.45
C ALA A 52 10.67 1.92 -15.27
N ASP A 53 11.36 2.66 -16.15
CA ASP A 53 12.43 2.12 -16.97
C ASP A 53 13.52 1.50 -16.07
N PRO A 54 13.81 0.19 -16.19
CA PRO A 54 14.76 -0.50 -15.31
C PRO A 54 16.21 -0.04 -15.51
N ASP A 55 16.54 0.61 -16.63
CA ASP A 55 17.85 1.21 -16.89
C ASP A 55 17.96 2.64 -16.33
N ILE A 56 16.83 3.26 -15.97
CA ILE A 56 16.81 4.47 -15.17
C ILE A 56 16.84 4.04 -13.71
N PRO A 57 17.90 4.36 -12.95
CA PRO A 57 17.90 4.09 -11.52
C PRO A 57 16.66 4.75 -10.94
N ALA A 58 15.75 3.94 -10.40
CA ALA A 58 14.52 4.41 -9.79
C ALA A 58 14.88 5.62 -8.93
N HIS A 59 14.36 6.79 -9.30
CA HIS A 59 14.58 7.98 -8.49
C HIS A 59 13.87 7.66 -7.18
N THR A 60 14.63 7.24 -6.16
CA THR A 60 14.09 6.88 -4.84
C THR A 60 13.35 8.06 -4.20
N THR A 61 13.44 9.24 -4.81
CA THR A 61 12.69 10.44 -4.47
C THR A 61 11.19 10.27 -4.59
N ASP A 62 10.66 9.36 -5.43
CA ASP A 62 9.20 9.25 -5.60
C ASP A 62 8.53 8.51 -4.41
N VAL A 63 9.17 7.45 -3.89
CA VAL A 63 8.73 6.86 -2.61
C VAL A 63 8.90 7.86 -1.46
N GLY A 64 9.86 8.78 -1.59
CA GLY A 64 10.04 9.91 -0.70
C GLY A 64 8.94 10.95 -0.83
N GLU A 65 8.41 11.27 -2.01
CA GLU A 65 7.30 12.21 -2.16
C GLU A 65 5.99 11.63 -1.59
N PHE A 66 5.74 10.33 -1.77
CA PHE A 66 4.63 9.63 -1.10
C PHE A 66 4.78 9.55 0.43
N ILE A 67 6.01 9.64 0.95
CA ILE A 67 6.30 9.59 2.40
C ILE A 67 6.46 11.00 3.00
N ASP A 68 6.91 11.99 2.23
CA ASP A 68 7.03 13.40 2.61
C ASP A 68 5.64 14.06 2.64
N GLU A 69 4.65 13.55 1.89
CA GLU A 69 3.23 13.87 2.14
C GLU A 69 2.74 13.28 3.47
N LEU A 70 3.39 12.23 4.02
CA LEU A 70 3.04 11.56 5.28
C LEU A 70 3.91 11.98 6.48
N GLU A 71 4.95 12.80 6.29
CA GLU A 71 5.78 13.36 7.36
C GLU A 71 5.53 14.87 7.51
N TYR A 72 4.74 15.24 8.53
CA TYR A 72 4.60 16.61 9.05
C TYR A 72 5.79 17.05 9.92
#